data_AF-A0A970E0U4-F1
#
_entry.id   AF-A0A970E0U4-F1
#
_cell.length_a   1.000
_cell.length_b   1.000
_cell.length_c   1.000
_cell.angle_alpha   90.00
_cell.angle_beta   90.00
_cell.angle_gamma   90.00
#
_symmetry.space_group_name_H-M   'P 1'
#
loop_
_entity.id
_entity.type
_entity.pdbx_description
1 polymer ?
#
loop_
_entity_poly.entity_id
_entity_poly.type
_entity_poly.pdbx_seq_one_letter_code
_entity_poly.pdbx_strand_id
1 'polypeptide(L)'
;MYITTYAIDLVALVYLAVLTASSTSLRPYRKKPFLMGVFITVIIILSEAGTIFTCNEGSSLRSLNIIFNVLGFSLTPILPVVIASILDINLFRKSRLLLVPTVVNTVLVLLSPFYGLIFVVDAYSEYTRGDLFFIFLAAYILNFTVVVLSTLALGREHSYPMLHKVVGLSLIVLIGTSIQLVYPTAYSSWHCATLSLLLYFFVLSEFDSSFDSLTGLYNRGAFERATHYMAENEAFSIIMIDIDNFKEINDANGHNYGDVVIREVACAIKQSFDRSYRCYRFGGDEFAVLGRETDRQKIESQLQIMTENLAALNANIGLLPTVSYGYSVFHGGEALDFQMIFKEADDQMYESKRLYKAKQ
;
A
#
# COMPACT_ATOMS: atom_id res chain seq x y z
N MET A 1 -8.92 -10.60 33.24
CA MET A 1 -9.26 -9.45 32.37
C MET A 1 -8.35 -9.37 31.14
N TYR A 2 -7.04 -9.59 31.26
CA TYR A 2 -6.11 -9.51 30.11
C TYR A 2 -6.20 -10.72 29.13
N ILE A 3 -6.44 -11.92 29.65
CA ILE A 3 -6.63 -13.11 28.78
C ILE A 3 -7.85 -12.95 27.87
N THR A 4 -8.92 -12.31 28.36
CA THR A 4 -10.12 -12.04 27.58
C THR A 4 -9.88 -11.00 26.47
N THR A 5 -9.01 -10.00 26.69
CA THR A 5 -8.68 -9.03 25.63
C THR A 5 -7.76 -9.63 24.57
N TYR A 6 -6.80 -10.49 24.94
CA TYR A 6 -6.00 -11.24 23.97
C TYR A 6 -6.84 -12.22 23.13
N ALA A 7 -7.88 -12.84 23.71
CA ALA A 7 -8.78 -13.69 22.94
C ALA A 7 -9.48 -12.91 21.81
N ILE A 8 -9.86 -11.64 22.06
CA ILE A 8 -10.45 -10.77 21.03
C ILE A 8 -9.45 -10.50 19.91
N ASP A 9 -8.20 -10.16 20.23
CA ASP A 9 -7.16 -9.94 19.23
C ASP A 9 -6.89 -11.20 18.39
N LEU A 10 -6.81 -12.37 19.03
CA LEU A 10 -6.59 -13.64 18.35
C LEU A 10 -7.73 -13.95 17.37
N VAL A 11 -9.00 -13.76 17.79
CA VAL A 11 -10.15 -13.93 16.91
C VAL A 11 -10.09 -12.95 15.74
N ALA A 12 -9.74 -11.69 15.99
CA ALA A 12 -9.60 -10.67 14.96
C ALA A 12 -8.48 -11.00 13.96
N LEU A 13 -7.34 -11.51 14.43
CA LEU A 13 -6.21 -11.93 13.60
C LEU A 13 -6.52 -13.18 12.77
N VAL A 14 -7.24 -14.16 13.33
CA VAL A 14 -7.72 -15.33 12.58
C VAL A 14 -8.69 -14.89 11.48
N TYR A 15 -9.63 -14.00 11.81
CA TYR A 15 -10.54 -13.46 10.80
C TYR A 15 -9.80 -12.68 9.71
N LEU A 16 -8.80 -11.87 10.09
CA LEU A 16 -7.94 -11.15 9.16
C LEU A 16 -7.14 -12.09 8.25
N ALA A 17 -6.67 -13.24 8.75
CA ALA A 17 -6.03 -14.26 7.91
C ALA A 17 -6.99 -14.81 6.86
N VAL A 18 -8.24 -15.11 7.26
CA VAL A 18 -9.30 -15.57 6.34
C VAL A 18 -9.60 -14.50 5.29
N LEU A 19 -9.80 -13.24 5.69
CA LEU A 19 -10.04 -12.12 4.79
C LEU A 19 -8.89 -11.95 3.79
N THR A 20 -7.64 -12.05 4.26
CA THR A 20 -6.45 -11.91 3.41
C THR A 20 -6.37 -13.03 2.37
N ALA A 21 -6.67 -14.27 2.77
CA ALA A 21 -6.66 -15.42 1.89
C ALA A 21 -7.76 -15.30 0.81
N SER A 22 -8.98 -14.95 1.21
CA SER A 22 -10.16 -14.89 0.32
C SER A 22 -10.29 -13.60 -0.49
N SER A 23 -9.59 -12.52 -0.13
CA SER A 23 -9.70 -11.22 -0.80
C SER A 23 -9.38 -11.30 -2.29
N THR A 24 -10.27 -10.79 -3.12
CA THR A 24 -10.05 -10.57 -4.56
C THR A 24 -9.46 -9.18 -4.86
N SER A 25 -9.62 -8.23 -3.93
CA SER A 25 -9.14 -6.86 -4.08
C SER A 25 -7.65 -6.70 -3.79
N LEU A 26 -7.10 -7.46 -2.83
CA LEU A 26 -5.70 -7.35 -2.44
C LEU A 26 -4.80 -8.09 -3.45
N ARG A 27 -3.76 -7.42 -3.95
CA ARG A 27 -2.87 -8.02 -4.95
C ARG A 27 -2.19 -9.30 -4.42
N PRO A 28 -2.01 -10.35 -5.24
CA PRO A 28 -1.50 -11.65 -4.78
C PRO A 28 -0.13 -11.58 -4.07
N TYR A 29 0.77 -10.72 -4.53
CA TYR A 29 2.11 -10.61 -3.94
C TYR A 29 2.10 -10.04 -2.50
N ARG A 30 1.05 -9.32 -2.10
CA ARG A 30 0.91 -8.75 -0.75
C ARG A 30 0.36 -9.75 0.26
N LYS A 31 -0.40 -10.76 -0.20
CA LYS A 31 -1.07 -11.73 0.69
C LYS A 31 -0.09 -12.49 1.58
N LYS A 32 1.03 -12.97 1.02
CA LYS A 32 2.01 -13.78 1.77
C LYS A 32 2.71 -12.98 2.89
N PRO A 33 3.29 -11.79 2.64
CA PRO A 33 3.78 -10.91 3.71
C PRO A 33 2.73 -10.59 4.77
N PHE A 34 1.49 -10.37 4.35
CA PHE A 34 0.39 -10.04 5.25
C PHE A 34 0.06 -11.20 6.21
N LEU A 35 -0.09 -12.42 5.68
CA LEU A 35 -0.29 -13.64 6.48
C LEU A 35 0.88 -13.91 7.43
N MET A 36 2.11 -13.63 6.98
CA MET A 36 3.30 -13.73 7.84
C MET A 36 3.24 -12.73 9.02
N GLY A 37 2.80 -11.49 8.77
CA GLY A 37 2.61 -10.48 9.81
C GLY A 37 1.53 -10.88 10.82
N VAL A 38 0.42 -11.45 10.35
CA VAL A 38 -0.64 -12.02 11.21
C VAL A 38 -0.09 -13.16 12.07
N PHE A 39 0.59 -14.13 11.45
CA PHE A 39 1.15 -15.28 12.15
C PHE A 39 2.16 -14.88 13.24
N ILE A 40 3.07 -13.95 12.93
CA ILE A 40 4.03 -13.43 13.90
C ILE A 40 3.32 -12.74 15.06
N THR A 41 2.33 -11.90 14.78
CA THR A 41 1.56 -11.21 15.83
C THR A 41 0.82 -12.19 16.74
N VAL A 42 0.23 -13.24 16.18
CA VAL A 42 -0.42 -14.33 16.95
C VAL A 42 0.59 -15.00 17.89
N ILE A 43 1.78 -15.37 17.41
CA ILE A 43 2.80 -15.99 18.26
C ILE A 43 3.20 -15.04 19.39
N ILE A 44 3.36 -13.75 19.11
CA ILE A 44 3.76 -12.78 20.12
C ILE A 44 2.68 -12.64 21.20
N ILE A 45 1.40 -12.51 20.81
CA ILE A 45 0.28 -12.42 21.76
C ILE A 45 0.21 -13.69 22.63
N LEU A 46 0.33 -14.88 22.02
CA LEU A 46 0.36 -16.14 22.77
C LEU A 46 1.55 -16.23 23.70
N SER A 47 2.71 -15.70 23.30
CA SER A 47 3.91 -15.67 24.12
C SER A 47 3.75 -14.75 25.33
N GLU A 48 3.18 -13.55 25.15
CA GLU A 48 2.93 -12.66 26.29
C GLU A 48 1.87 -13.25 27.24
N ALA A 49 0.76 -13.77 26.69
CA ALA A 49 -0.26 -14.45 27.49
C ALA A 49 0.32 -15.65 28.27
N GLY A 50 1.18 -16.44 27.63
CA GLY A 50 1.88 -17.57 28.24
C GLY A 50 2.86 -17.13 29.34
N THR A 51 3.55 -16.01 29.15
CA THR A 51 4.44 -15.43 30.18
C THR A 51 3.64 -15.04 31.42
N ILE A 52 2.50 -14.36 31.25
CA ILE A 52 1.62 -13.99 32.38
C ILE A 52 1.07 -15.24 33.08
N PHE A 53 0.65 -16.25 32.32
CA PHE A 53 0.12 -17.49 32.87
C PHE A 53 1.18 -18.24 33.70
N THR A 54 2.38 -18.40 33.14
CA THR A 54 3.46 -19.15 33.81
C THR A 54 4.04 -18.43 35.01
N CYS A 55 4.00 -17.08 35.07
CA CYS A 55 4.36 -16.35 36.29
C CYS A 55 3.45 -16.71 37.48
N ASN A 56 2.17 -16.99 37.26
CA ASN A 56 1.22 -17.27 38.34
C ASN A 56 1.32 -18.71 38.90
N GLU A 57 1.89 -19.64 38.14
CA GLU A 57 1.98 -21.08 38.47
C GLU A 57 3.28 -21.45 39.22
N GLY A 58 4.19 -20.49 39.43
CA GLY A 58 5.43 -20.67 40.18
C GLY A 58 6.54 -21.42 39.43
N SER A 59 7.40 -22.13 40.15
CA SER A 59 8.68 -22.69 39.64
C SER A 59 8.53 -23.87 38.67
N SER A 60 7.37 -24.51 38.61
CA SER A 60 7.12 -25.71 37.80
C SER A 60 7.13 -25.44 36.28
N LEU A 61 6.78 -24.21 35.87
CA LEU A 61 6.66 -23.82 34.47
C LEU A 61 7.76 -22.85 34.00
N ARG A 62 8.86 -22.74 34.75
CA ARG A 62 9.96 -21.81 34.46
C ARG A 62 10.53 -21.96 33.04
N SER A 63 10.76 -23.19 32.59
CA SER A 63 11.28 -23.45 31.24
C SER A 63 10.34 -22.96 30.14
N LEU A 64 9.03 -23.05 30.37
CA LEU A 64 8.01 -22.58 29.44
C LEU A 64 7.97 -21.03 29.41
N ASN A 65 8.09 -20.39 30.59
CA ASN A 65 8.20 -18.93 30.70
C ASN A 65 9.41 -18.37 29.91
N ILE A 66 10.56 -19.05 29.99
CA ILE A 66 11.75 -18.69 29.22
C ILE A 66 11.48 -18.76 27.71
N ILE A 67 10.85 -19.84 27.24
CA ILE A 67 10.52 -20.01 25.82
C ILE A 67 9.63 -18.87 25.32
N PHE A 68 8.60 -18.51 26.10
CA PHE A 68 7.71 -17.42 25.74
C PHE A 68 8.42 -16.06 25.67
N ASN A 69 9.30 -15.75 26.63
CA ASN A 69 10.11 -14.53 26.57
C ASN A 69 11.04 -14.53 25.36
N VAL A 70 11.72 -15.65 25.06
CA VAL A 70 12.57 -15.78 23.87
C VAL A 70 11.78 -15.50 22.59
N LEU A 71 10.59 -16.09 22.45
CA LEU A 71 9.73 -15.88 21.28
C LEU A 71 9.26 -14.42 21.19
N GLY A 72 8.74 -13.85 22.26
CA GLY A 72 8.24 -12.47 22.29
C GLY A 72 9.31 -11.45 21.91
N PHE A 73 10.47 -11.49 22.57
CA PHE A 73 11.55 -10.53 22.31
C PHE A 73 12.28 -10.74 20.98
N SER A 74 12.31 -11.98 20.46
CA SER A 74 12.90 -12.24 19.14
C SER A 74 12.01 -11.76 17.99
N LEU A 75 10.70 -11.96 18.11
CA LEU A 75 9.74 -11.69 17.03
C LEU A 75 9.30 -10.23 16.96
N THR A 76 9.28 -9.50 18.09
CA THR A 76 8.80 -8.11 18.13
C THR A 76 9.53 -7.19 17.14
N PRO A 77 10.87 -7.18 17.04
CA PRO A 77 11.56 -6.31 16.07
C PRO A 77 11.43 -6.80 14.64
N ILE A 78 11.01 -8.06 14.40
CA ILE A 78 10.75 -8.59 13.06
C ILE A 78 9.45 -7.99 12.49
N LEU A 79 8.43 -7.75 13.32
CA LEU A 79 7.10 -7.34 12.88
C LEU A 79 7.10 -6.07 12.00
N PRO A 80 7.76 -4.95 12.36
CA PRO A 80 7.85 -3.77 11.49
C PRO A 80 8.44 -4.11 10.11
N VAL A 81 9.48 -4.95 10.09
CA VAL A 81 10.16 -5.34 8.85
C VAL A 81 9.21 -6.14 7.93
N VAL A 82 8.39 -7.00 8.52
CA VAL A 82 7.35 -7.73 7.79
C VAL A 82 6.27 -6.80 7.26
N ILE A 83 5.80 -5.83 8.07
CA ILE A 83 4.84 -4.81 7.62
C ILE A 83 5.39 -4.02 6.44
N ALA A 84 6.67 -3.63 6.48
CA ALA A 84 7.31 -2.92 5.37
C ALA A 84 7.36 -3.75 4.08
N SER A 85 7.55 -5.07 4.21
CA SER A 85 7.55 -5.99 3.06
C SER A 85 6.18 -6.18 2.40
N ILE A 86 5.08 -5.82 3.08
CA ILE A 86 3.73 -5.78 2.48
C ILE A 86 3.66 -4.67 1.42
N LEU A 87 4.37 -3.54 1.65
CA LEU A 87 4.38 -2.38 0.75
C LEU A 87 5.38 -2.55 -0.40
N ASP A 88 6.62 -2.98 -0.11
CA ASP A 88 7.65 -3.28 -1.11
C ASP A 88 8.27 -4.66 -0.87
N ILE A 89 7.91 -5.61 -1.72
CA ILE A 89 8.45 -6.98 -1.67
C ILE A 89 9.96 -7.03 -1.96
N ASN A 90 10.50 -6.02 -2.67
CA ASN A 90 11.92 -5.92 -2.99
C ASN A 90 12.72 -5.21 -1.90
N LEU A 91 12.10 -4.78 -0.80
CA LEU A 91 12.75 -4.06 0.29
C LEU A 91 14.00 -4.79 0.79
N PHE A 92 13.88 -6.11 1.04
CA PHE A 92 14.99 -6.94 1.50
C PHE A 92 16.12 -7.10 0.47
N ARG A 93 15.80 -7.00 -0.83
CA ARG A 93 16.81 -7.05 -1.89
C ARG A 93 17.58 -5.73 -1.95
N LYS A 94 16.90 -4.60 -1.75
CA LYS A 94 17.49 -3.25 -1.79
C LYS A 94 18.29 -2.93 -0.53
N SER A 95 17.86 -3.40 0.65
CA SER A 95 18.48 -3.02 1.92
C SER A 95 18.60 -4.20 2.88
N ARG A 96 19.62 -5.04 2.68
CA ARG A 96 19.93 -6.17 3.57
C ARG A 96 20.38 -5.72 4.96
N LEU A 97 20.90 -4.50 5.07
CA LEU A 97 21.33 -3.89 6.34
C LEU A 97 20.17 -3.71 7.33
N LEU A 98 18.91 -3.70 6.85
CA LEU A 98 17.72 -3.60 7.71
C LEU A 98 17.52 -4.81 8.62
N LEU A 99 18.13 -5.95 8.30
CA LEU A 99 18.04 -7.15 9.12
C LEU A 99 19.07 -7.16 10.25
N VAL A 100 20.11 -6.32 10.19
CA VAL A 100 21.20 -6.32 11.17
C VAL A 100 20.70 -6.08 12.60
N PRO A 101 19.88 -5.05 12.89
CA PRO A 101 19.41 -4.81 14.26
C PRO A 101 18.56 -5.98 14.78
N THR A 102 17.73 -6.55 13.91
CA THR A 102 16.90 -7.72 14.18
C THR A 102 17.74 -8.95 14.52
N VAL A 103 18.75 -9.25 13.72
CA VAL A 103 19.64 -10.41 13.92
C VAL A 103 20.43 -10.26 15.21
N VAL A 104 21.01 -9.08 15.44
CA VAL A 104 21.75 -8.78 16.69
C VAL A 104 20.83 -8.97 17.90
N ASN A 105 19.62 -8.43 17.85
CA ASN A 105 18.63 -8.63 18.92
C ASN A 105 18.30 -10.11 19.13
N THR A 106 17.97 -10.85 18.07
CA THR A 106 17.61 -12.27 18.18
C THR A 106 18.75 -13.10 18.79
N VAL A 107 20.00 -12.85 18.42
CA VAL A 107 21.16 -13.53 19.02
C VAL A 107 21.24 -13.25 20.52
N LEU A 108 21.11 -11.99 20.94
CA LEU A 108 21.17 -11.62 22.36
C LEU A 108 20.01 -12.20 23.16
N VAL A 109 18.80 -12.24 22.58
CA VAL A 109 17.62 -12.86 23.20
C VAL A 109 17.81 -14.37 23.39
N LEU A 110 18.39 -15.07 22.41
CA LEU A 110 18.68 -16.51 22.51
C LEU A 110 19.76 -16.83 23.54
N LEU A 111 20.70 -15.91 23.77
CA LEU A 111 21.74 -16.03 24.80
C LEU A 111 21.25 -15.62 26.20
N SER A 112 20.14 -14.88 26.28
CA SER A 112 19.59 -14.35 27.51
C SER A 112 19.28 -15.40 28.60
N PRO A 113 18.77 -16.60 28.29
CA PRO A 113 18.54 -17.63 29.32
C PRO A 113 19.80 -18.09 30.06
N PHE A 114 20.98 -17.94 29.45
CA PHE A 114 22.26 -18.36 30.01
C PHE A 114 23.00 -17.22 30.71
N TYR A 115 22.92 -16.01 30.16
CA TYR A 115 23.75 -14.87 30.58
C TYR A 115 22.95 -13.68 31.13
N GLY A 116 21.61 -13.71 31.07
CA GLY A 116 20.75 -12.64 31.57
C GLY A 116 20.82 -11.31 30.80
N LEU A 117 21.13 -11.36 29.50
CA LEU A 117 21.43 -10.16 28.69
C LEU A 117 20.21 -9.24 28.50
N ILE A 118 19.16 -9.73 27.85
CA ILE A 118 17.95 -8.95 27.53
C ILE A 118 16.92 -9.06 28.64
N PHE A 119 16.75 -10.27 29.17
CA PHE A 119 15.83 -10.61 30.24
C PHE A 119 16.40 -11.71 31.15
N VAL A 120 15.91 -11.75 32.39
CA VAL A 120 16.21 -12.80 33.36
C VAL A 120 14.88 -13.37 33.86
N VAL A 121 14.79 -14.70 33.93
CA VAL A 121 13.69 -15.41 34.60
C VAL A 121 14.26 -16.12 35.82
N ASP A 122 13.83 -15.68 36.99
CA ASP A 122 14.32 -16.19 38.27
C ASP A 122 13.79 -17.60 38.57
N ALA A 123 14.10 -18.13 39.77
CA ALA A 123 13.66 -19.46 40.18
C ALA A 123 12.14 -19.56 40.45
N TYR A 124 11.48 -18.43 40.65
CA TYR A 124 10.05 -18.31 40.91
C TYR A 124 9.25 -18.00 39.64
N SER A 125 9.89 -18.03 38.48
CA SER A 125 9.34 -17.66 37.17
C SER A 125 8.99 -16.18 37.05
N GLU A 126 9.57 -15.31 37.90
CA GLU A 126 9.43 -13.87 37.78
C GLU A 126 10.41 -13.34 36.72
N TYR A 127 9.85 -12.53 35.82
CA TYR A 127 10.59 -11.85 34.77
C TYR A 127 11.17 -10.53 35.27
N THR A 128 12.45 -10.30 34.96
CA THR A 128 13.12 -9.01 35.14
C THR A 128 13.89 -8.61 33.87
N ARG A 129 14.06 -7.30 33.66
CA ARG A 129 14.82 -6.76 32.52
C ARG A 129 16.32 -6.96 32.78
N GLY A 130 17.04 -7.44 31.77
CA GLY A 130 18.51 -7.57 31.82
C GLY A 130 19.22 -6.26 31.48
N ASP A 131 20.53 -6.22 31.72
CA ASP A 131 21.36 -5.02 31.55
C ASP A 131 21.41 -4.51 30.10
N LEU A 132 21.27 -5.41 29.12
CA LEU A 132 21.30 -5.09 27.69
C LEU A 132 19.90 -4.89 27.08
N PHE A 133 18.85 -4.74 27.89
CA PHE A 133 17.47 -4.53 27.40
C PHE A 133 17.35 -3.32 26.45
N PHE A 134 18.20 -2.29 26.60
CA PHE A 134 18.21 -1.14 25.68
C PHE A 134 18.55 -1.51 24.23
N ILE A 135 19.25 -2.62 23.98
CA ILE A 135 19.56 -3.10 22.62
C ILE A 135 18.28 -3.56 21.92
N PHE A 136 17.39 -4.25 22.64
CA PHE A 136 16.07 -4.61 22.12
C PHE A 136 15.27 -3.36 21.72
N LEU A 137 15.25 -2.35 22.59
CA LEU A 137 14.56 -1.08 22.30
C LEU A 137 15.17 -0.36 21.09
N ALA A 138 16.50 -0.31 21.00
CA ALA A 138 17.20 0.30 19.87
C ALA A 138 16.90 -0.43 18.56
N ALA A 139 16.91 -1.77 18.56
CA ALA A 139 16.57 -2.57 17.40
C ALA A 139 15.13 -2.32 16.93
N TYR A 140 14.18 -2.25 17.88
CA TYR A 140 12.79 -1.96 17.58
C TYR A 140 12.60 -0.57 16.96
N ILE A 141 13.14 0.48 17.57
CA ILE A 141 13.05 1.88 17.08
C ILE A 141 13.71 2.03 15.71
N LEU A 142 14.89 1.43 15.52
CA LEU A 142 15.62 1.50 14.26
C LEU A 142 14.84 0.82 13.13
N ASN A 143 14.32 -0.38 13.36
CA ASN A 143 13.49 -1.09 12.40
C ASN A 143 12.23 -0.30 12.04
N PHE A 144 11.56 0.27 13.05
CA PHE A 144 10.37 1.09 12.82
C PHE A 144 10.68 2.37 12.02
N THR A 145 11.78 3.05 12.34
CA THR A 145 12.24 4.24 11.60
C THR A 145 12.49 3.90 10.14
N VAL A 146 13.13 2.76 9.89
CA VAL A 146 13.34 2.23 8.54
C VAL A 146 12.03 2.00 7.81
N VAL A 147 11.00 1.44 8.45
CA VAL A 147 9.67 1.25 7.83
C VAL A 147 9.11 2.58 7.37
N VAL A 148 9.13 3.59 8.25
CA VAL A 148 8.61 4.93 7.95
C VAL A 148 9.39 5.56 6.80
N LEU A 149 10.73 5.53 6.83
CA LEU A 149 11.56 6.08 5.76
C LEU A 149 11.37 5.36 4.42
N SER A 150 11.28 4.02 4.44
CA SER A 150 11.04 3.22 3.23
C SER A 150 9.67 3.52 2.64
N THR A 151 8.66 3.66 3.49
CA THR A 151 7.30 4.04 3.13
C THR A 151 7.27 5.43 2.49
N LEU A 152 7.96 6.41 3.10
CA LEU A 152 8.08 7.77 2.56
C LEU A 152 8.82 7.80 1.22
N ALA A 153 9.89 7.01 1.07
CA ALA A 153 10.64 6.91 -0.18
C ALA A 153 9.78 6.36 -1.33
N LEU A 154 9.05 5.27 -1.08
CA LEU A 154 8.10 4.69 -2.05
C LEU A 154 6.99 5.68 -2.41
N GLY A 155 6.47 6.39 -1.42
CA GLY A 155 5.44 7.41 -1.61
C GLY A 155 5.89 8.57 -2.49
N ARG A 156 7.15 9.00 -2.37
CA ARG A 156 7.73 10.04 -3.24
C ARG A 156 7.97 9.55 -4.67
N GLU A 157 8.30 8.28 -4.85
CA GLU A 157 8.56 7.71 -6.17
C GLU A 157 7.27 7.49 -6.99
N HIS A 158 6.20 7.06 -6.32
CA HIS A 158 4.95 6.64 -6.98
C HIS A 158 3.75 7.54 -6.68
N SER A 159 3.95 8.67 -6.00
CA SER A 159 2.90 9.63 -5.60
C SER A 159 1.67 8.96 -4.94
N TYR A 160 1.91 7.95 -4.10
CA TYR A 160 0.81 7.16 -3.53
C TYR A 160 -0.06 8.02 -2.61
N PRO A 161 -1.36 8.23 -2.92
CA PRO A 161 -2.23 9.08 -2.11
C PRO A 161 -2.49 8.50 -0.70
N MET A 162 -2.24 7.21 -0.50
CA MET A 162 -2.40 6.53 0.80
C MET A 162 -1.23 6.70 1.77
N LEU A 163 -0.17 7.42 1.39
CA LEU A 163 1.09 7.49 2.16
C LEU A 163 0.87 7.95 3.61
N HIS A 164 0.12 9.03 3.80
CA HIS A 164 -0.15 9.59 5.12
C HIS A 164 -0.97 8.61 5.99
N LYS A 165 -1.92 7.88 5.40
CA LYS A 165 -2.69 6.84 6.10
C LYS A 165 -1.75 5.76 6.63
N VAL A 166 -0.87 5.25 5.78
CA VAL A 166 0.12 4.19 6.12
C VAL A 166 1.11 4.65 7.21
N VAL A 167 1.63 5.88 7.09
CA VAL A 167 2.51 6.46 8.12
C VAL A 167 1.76 6.61 9.45
N GLY A 168 0.53 7.11 9.42
CA GLY A 168 -0.32 7.22 10.61
C GLY A 168 -0.57 5.89 11.30
N LEU A 169 -0.86 4.82 10.55
CA LEU A 169 -1.02 3.47 11.10
C LEU A 169 0.25 2.94 11.75
N SER A 170 1.41 3.26 11.18
CA SER A 170 2.68 2.91 11.81
C SER A 170 2.80 3.58 13.18
N LEU A 171 2.49 4.88 13.27
CA LEU A 171 2.61 5.64 14.53
C LEU A 171 1.72 5.08 15.65
N ILE A 172 0.55 4.52 15.33
CA ILE A 172 -0.32 3.85 16.31
C ILE A 172 0.43 2.71 17.02
N VAL A 173 1.16 1.89 16.27
CA VAL A 173 1.96 0.79 16.85
C VAL A 173 3.05 1.33 17.77
N LEU A 174 3.76 2.38 17.34
CA LEU A 174 4.82 3.00 18.13
C LEU A 174 4.29 3.59 19.45
N ILE A 175 3.13 4.26 19.41
CA ILE A 175 2.47 4.81 20.61
C ILE A 175 2.07 3.67 21.55
N GLY A 176 1.46 2.61 21.03
CA GLY A 176 1.06 1.44 21.81
C GLY A 176 2.23 0.81 22.56
N THR A 177 3.38 0.66 21.89
CA THR A 177 4.61 0.16 22.52
C THR A 177 5.19 1.13 23.53
N SER A 178 5.17 2.43 23.24
CA SER A 178 5.67 3.46 24.15
C SER A 178 4.88 3.50 25.46
N ILE A 179 3.55 3.35 25.39
CA ILE A 179 2.69 3.25 26.58
C ILE A 179 3.07 2.03 27.42
N GLN A 180 3.25 0.87 26.80
CA GLN A 180 3.62 -0.36 27.52
C GLN A 180 5.02 -0.30 28.14
N LEU A 181 5.95 0.46 27.57
CA LEU A 181 7.27 0.67 28.17
C LEU A 181 7.22 1.47 29.48
N VAL A 182 6.33 2.47 29.54
CA VAL A 182 6.10 3.33 30.73
C VAL A 182 5.20 2.62 31.75
N TYR A 183 4.16 1.95 31.28
CA TYR A 183 3.20 1.22 32.10
C TYR A 183 3.14 -0.25 31.64
N PRO A 184 4.01 -1.12 32.16
CA PRO A 184 4.08 -2.54 31.75
C PRO A 184 2.76 -3.30 31.90
N THR A 185 1.90 -2.88 32.83
CA THR A 185 0.59 -3.48 33.09
C THR A 185 -0.52 -3.04 32.13
N ALA A 186 -0.24 -2.10 31.20
CA ALA A 186 -1.22 -1.60 30.24
C ALA A 186 -1.46 -2.57 29.07
N TYR A 187 -0.49 -3.44 28.74
CA TYR A 187 -0.58 -4.44 27.67
C TYR A 187 -1.11 -3.90 26.31
N SER A 188 -0.77 -2.65 25.99
CA SER A 188 -1.35 -1.92 24.86
C SER A 188 -0.74 -2.26 23.50
N SER A 189 0.48 -2.81 23.44
CA SER A 189 1.22 -2.96 22.17
C SER A 189 0.48 -3.81 21.15
N TRP A 190 -0.07 -4.95 21.57
CA TRP A 190 -0.64 -5.91 20.63
C TRP A 190 -2.07 -5.57 20.22
N HIS A 191 -2.81 -4.85 21.07
CA HIS A 191 -4.07 -4.22 20.65
C HIS A 191 -3.81 -3.20 19.54
N CYS A 192 -2.77 -2.35 19.69
CA CYS A 192 -2.37 -1.40 18.66
C CYS A 192 -1.84 -2.09 17.39
N ALA A 193 -1.06 -3.17 17.51
CA ALA A 193 -0.54 -3.93 16.38
C ALA A 193 -1.67 -4.63 15.60
N THR A 194 -2.61 -5.28 16.30
CA THR A 194 -3.76 -5.96 15.70
C THR A 194 -4.67 -4.97 14.98
N LEU A 195 -5.01 -3.85 15.62
CA LEU A 195 -5.79 -2.77 15.01
C LEU A 195 -5.07 -2.21 13.78
N SER A 196 -3.77 -1.96 13.87
CA SER A 196 -2.99 -1.43 12.76
C SER A 196 -2.99 -2.40 11.59
N LEU A 197 -2.76 -3.70 11.80
CA LEU A 197 -2.83 -4.71 10.75
C LEU A 197 -4.21 -4.75 10.08
N LEU A 198 -5.30 -4.74 10.84
CA LEU A 198 -6.66 -4.67 10.28
C LEU A 198 -6.85 -3.43 9.40
N LEU A 199 -6.46 -2.25 9.87
CA LEU A 199 -6.59 -1.00 9.11
C LEU A 199 -5.66 -0.99 7.89
N TYR A 200 -4.48 -1.58 7.99
CA TYR A 200 -3.56 -1.78 6.87
C TYR A 200 -4.20 -2.62 5.77
N PHE A 201 -4.91 -3.69 6.12
CA PHE A 201 -5.65 -4.50 5.14
C PHE A 201 -6.67 -3.68 4.37
N PHE A 202 -7.47 -2.86 5.07
CA PHE A 202 -8.49 -2.03 4.43
C PHE A 202 -7.89 -0.96 3.52
N VAL A 203 -6.86 -0.24 3.99
CA VAL A 203 -6.19 0.79 3.20
C VAL A 203 -5.55 0.20 1.94
N LEU A 204 -4.90 -0.96 2.04
CA LEU A 204 -4.26 -1.59 0.89
C LEU A 204 -5.27 -2.23 -0.05
N SER A 205 -6.37 -2.79 0.47
CA SER A 205 -7.46 -3.34 -0.37
C SER A 205 -8.18 -2.23 -1.14
N GLU A 206 -8.47 -1.09 -0.49
CA GLU A 206 -9.02 0.10 -1.13
C GLU A 206 -8.07 0.60 -2.24
N PHE A 207 -6.79 0.70 -1.93
CA PHE A 207 -5.78 1.14 -2.88
C PHE A 207 -5.65 0.20 -4.08
N ASP A 208 -5.50 -1.11 -3.85
CA ASP A 208 -5.35 -2.08 -4.94
C ASP A 208 -6.61 -2.16 -5.80
N SER A 209 -7.80 -2.01 -5.20
CA SER A 209 -9.08 -1.93 -5.93
C SER A 209 -9.28 -0.65 -6.73
N SER A 210 -8.40 0.35 -6.58
CA SER A 210 -8.47 1.59 -7.36
C SER A 210 -7.83 1.48 -8.74
N PHE A 211 -7.24 0.33 -9.09
CA PHE A 211 -6.60 0.08 -10.37
C PHE A 211 -7.45 -0.81 -11.28
N ASP A 212 -7.35 -0.57 -12.57
CA ASP A 212 -7.87 -1.46 -13.62
C ASP A 212 -6.92 -2.66 -13.80
N SER A 213 -7.48 -3.86 -13.89
CA SER A 213 -6.71 -5.11 -13.91
C SER A 213 -6.01 -5.37 -15.24
N LEU A 214 -6.52 -4.82 -16.34
CA LEU A 214 -5.96 -5.02 -17.68
C LEU A 214 -4.77 -4.09 -17.93
N THR A 215 -4.93 -2.81 -17.58
CA THR A 215 -3.99 -1.73 -17.94
C THR A 215 -3.05 -1.35 -16.80
N GLY A 216 -3.43 -1.61 -15.54
CA GLY A 216 -2.72 -1.11 -14.37
C GLY A 216 -2.82 0.40 -14.15
N LEU A 217 -3.64 1.11 -14.94
CA LEU A 217 -4.05 2.49 -14.68
C LEU A 217 -5.05 2.55 -13.53
N TYR A 218 -5.36 3.75 -13.04
CA TYR A 218 -6.48 3.90 -12.12
C TYR A 218 -7.80 3.59 -12.84
N ASN A 219 -8.81 3.08 -12.13
CA ASN A 219 -10.11 2.80 -12.72
C ASN A 219 -11.06 4.00 -12.65
N ARG A 220 -12.21 3.89 -13.33
CA ARG A 220 -13.28 4.89 -13.30
C ARG A 220 -13.70 5.31 -11.89
N GLY A 221 -13.88 4.37 -10.96
CA GLY A 221 -14.26 4.72 -9.59
C GLY A 221 -13.20 5.58 -8.89
N ALA A 222 -11.91 5.34 -9.17
CA ALA A 222 -10.82 6.18 -8.69
C ALA A 222 -10.79 7.55 -9.37
N PHE A 223 -11.19 7.66 -10.63
CA PHE A 223 -11.37 8.92 -11.34
C PHE A 223 -12.46 9.77 -10.67
N GLU A 224 -13.66 9.22 -10.49
CA GLU A 224 -14.81 9.91 -9.89
C GLU A 224 -14.51 10.43 -8.47
N ARG A 225 -13.78 9.65 -7.65
CA ARG A 225 -13.32 10.10 -6.33
C ARG A 225 -12.31 11.24 -6.41
N ALA A 226 -11.36 11.15 -7.35
CA ALA A 226 -10.32 12.17 -7.50
C ALA A 226 -10.88 13.49 -8.01
N THR A 227 -11.81 13.44 -8.97
CA THR A 227 -12.46 14.65 -9.50
C THR A 227 -13.34 15.33 -8.47
N HIS A 228 -14.12 14.58 -7.68
CA HIS A 228 -14.91 15.15 -6.58
C HIS A 228 -14.02 15.89 -5.57
N TYR A 229 -12.86 15.32 -5.22
CA TYR A 229 -11.93 15.96 -4.31
C TYR A 229 -11.29 17.22 -4.90
N MET A 230 -10.86 17.19 -6.17
CA MET A 230 -10.22 18.34 -6.81
C MET A 230 -11.20 19.48 -7.06
N ALA A 231 -12.43 19.18 -7.48
CA ALA A 231 -13.50 20.16 -7.66
C ALA A 231 -13.68 21.06 -6.43
N GLU A 232 -13.63 20.50 -5.23
CA GLU A 232 -13.84 21.26 -4.00
C GLU A 232 -12.64 22.11 -3.57
N ASN A 233 -11.42 21.82 -4.06
CA ASN A 233 -10.20 22.28 -3.41
C ASN A 233 -9.16 22.94 -4.33
N GLU A 234 -9.12 22.59 -5.63
CA GLU A 234 -8.00 22.92 -6.51
C GLU A 234 -8.45 23.21 -7.94
N ALA A 235 -7.67 24.01 -8.66
CA ALA A 235 -7.76 24.11 -10.12
C ALA A 235 -7.19 22.82 -10.76
N PHE A 236 -7.77 22.36 -11.87
CA PHE A 236 -7.40 21.09 -12.50
C PHE A 236 -7.69 21.08 -14.01
N SER A 237 -7.14 20.11 -14.73
CA SER A 237 -7.48 19.81 -16.12
C SER A 237 -7.95 18.37 -16.27
N ILE A 238 -8.93 18.16 -17.15
CA ILE A 238 -9.40 16.83 -17.57
C ILE A 238 -9.09 16.66 -19.05
N ILE A 239 -8.57 15.50 -19.39
CA ILE A 239 -8.39 15.06 -20.78
C ILE A 239 -9.16 13.75 -20.94
N MET A 240 -10.07 13.70 -21.91
CA MET A 240 -10.77 12.50 -22.33
C MET A 240 -10.10 11.96 -23.59
N ILE A 241 -9.88 10.66 -23.65
CA ILE A 241 -9.18 9.98 -24.76
C ILE A 241 -9.96 8.72 -25.12
N ASP A 242 -10.14 8.47 -26.41
CA ASP A 242 -10.82 7.29 -26.93
C ASP A 242 -10.01 6.68 -28.09
N ILE A 243 -9.92 5.35 -28.12
CA ILE A 243 -9.25 4.62 -29.20
C ILE A 243 -10.09 4.63 -30.48
N ASP A 244 -9.53 5.17 -31.57
CA ASP A 244 -10.22 5.21 -32.84
C ASP A 244 -10.44 3.81 -33.43
N ASN A 245 -11.64 3.57 -33.97
CA ASN A 245 -12.06 2.32 -34.61
C ASN A 245 -11.85 1.05 -33.76
N PHE A 246 -11.86 1.15 -32.43
CA PHE A 246 -11.60 0.00 -31.55
C PHE A 246 -12.56 -1.19 -31.75
N LYS A 247 -13.82 -0.91 -32.06
CA LYS A 247 -14.79 -1.96 -32.37
C LYS A 247 -14.38 -2.77 -33.62
N GLU A 248 -13.91 -2.11 -34.68
CA GLU A 248 -13.46 -2.77 -35.91
C GLU A 248 -12.22 -3.63 -35.64
N ILE A 249 -11.33 -3.18 -34.75
CA ILE A 249 -10.16 -3.95 -34.31
C ILE A 249 -10.59 -5.25 -33.63
N ASN A 250 -11.57 -5.17 -32.72
CA ASN A 250 -12.13 -6.35 -32.05
C ASN A 250 -12.84 -7.27 -33.03
N ASP A 251 -13.63 -6.73 -33.95
CA ASP A 251 -14.38 -7.50 -34.93
C ASP A 251 -13.44 -8.24 -35.91
N ALA A 252 -12.31 -7.63 -36.27
CA ALA A 252 -11.33 -8.21 -37.18
C ALA A 252 -10.35 -9.20 -36.52
N ASN A 253 -9.93 -8.95 -35.27
CA ASN A 253 -8.83 -9.69 -34.63
C ASN A 253 -9.22 -10.41 -33.33
N GLY A 254 -10.46 -10.23 -32.87
CA GLY A 254 -10.97 -10.79 -31.61
C GLY A 254 -10.58 -9.99 -30.37
N HIS A 255 -11.33 -10.20 -29.28
CA HIS A 255 -11.17 -9.44 -28.02
C HIS A 255 -9.79 -9.59 -27.37
N ASN A 256 -9.14 -10.75 -27.48
CA ASN A 256 -7.79 -10.94 -26.92
C ASN A 256 -6.78 -9.97 -27.55
N TYR A 257 -6.97 -9.65 -28.83
CA TYR A 257 -6.16 -8.67 -29.53
C TYR A 257 -6.50 -7.24 -29.11
N GLY A 258 -7.79 -6.92 -28.95
CA GLY A 258 -8.24 -5.66 -28.36
C GLY A 258 -7.63 -5.40 -26.97
N ASP A 259 -7.53 -6.43 -26.14
CA ASP A 259 -6.88 -6.35 -24.83
C ASP A 259 -5.38 -6.07 -24.90
N VAL A 260 -4.69 -6.51 -25.97
CA VAL A 260 -3.30 -6.12 -26.24
C VAL A 260 -3.25 -4.64 -26.61
N VAL A 261 -4.10 -4.19 -27.53
CA VAL A 261 -4.17 -2.79 -27.95
C VAL A 261 -4.43 -1.86 -26.77
N ILE A 262 -5.41 -2.19 -25.91
CA ILE A 262 -5.71 -1.42 -24.70
C ILE A 262 -4.49 -1.31 -23.78
N ARG A 263 -3.72 -2.39 -23.60
CA ARG A 263 -2.51 -2.40 -22.75
C ARG A 263 -1.41 -1.52 -23.31
N GLU A 264 -1.17 -1.59 -24.61
CA GLU A 264 -0.14 -0.78 -25.27
C GLU A 264 -0.51 0.71 -25.27
N VAL A 265 -1.77 1.06 -25.55
CA VAL A 265 -2.27 2.44 -25.47
C VAL A 265 -2.17 2.97 -24.04
N ALA A 266 -2.59 2.18 -23.05
CA ALA A 266 -2.45 2.56 -21.64
C ALA A 266 -1.00 2.80 -21.21
N CYS A 267 -0.07 1.96 -21.70
CA CYS A 267 1.35 2.13 -21.46
C CYS A 267 1.87 3.43 -22.09
N ALA A 268 1.50 3.71 -23.33
CA ALA A 268 1.86 4.93 -24.03
C ALA A 268 1.35 6.18 -23.30
N ILE A 269 0.08 6.21 -22.92
CA ILE A 269 -0.52 7.30 -22.13
C ILE A 269 0.28 7.50 -20.85
N LYS A 270 0.51 6.44 -20.06
CA LYS A 270 1.22 6.53 -18.78
C LYS A 270 2.65 7.06 -18.92
N GLN A 271 3.34 6.75 -20.01
CA GLN A 271 4.72 7.21 -20.26
C GLN A 271 4.78 8.66 -20.76
N SER A 272 3.68 9.15 -21.33
CA SER A 272 3.61 10.48 -21.95
C SER A 272 3.28 11.58 -20.95
N PHE A 273 2.63 11.24 -19.84
CA PHE A 273 2.28 12.20 -18.80
C PHE A 273 3.23 12.10 -17.60
N ASP A 274 3.68 13.25 -17.11
CA ASP A 274 4.52 13.32 -15.91
C ASP A 274 3.71 13.14 -14.61
N ARG A 275 4.39 13.27 -13.46
CA ARG A 275 3.81 13.04 -12.12
C ARG A 275 2.74 14.06 -11.71
N SER A 276 2.57 15.17 -12.45
CA SER A 276 1.51 16.15 -12.22
C SER A 276 0.15 15.70 -12.74
N TYR A 277 0.13 14.61 -13.51
CA TYR A 277 -1.06 13.99 -14.05
C TYR A 277 -1.28 12.59 -13.46
N ARG A 278 -2.54 12.15 -13.48
CA ARG A 278 -2.94 10.78 -13.17
C ARG A 278 -3.75 10.24 -14.33
N CYS A 279 -3.40 9.05 -14.80
CA CYS A 279 -4.04 8.39 -15.92
C CYS A 279 -5.01 7.30 -15.43
N TYR A 280 -6.17 7.24 -16.06
CA TYR A 280 -7.29 6.39 -15.70
C TYR A 280 -7.80 5.64 -16.93
N ARG A 281 -8.25 4.40 -16.74
CA ARG A 281 -9.14 3.72 -17.68
C ARG A 281 -10.58 4.03 -17.27
N PHE A 282 -11.26 4.82 -18.08
CA PHE A 282 -12.60 5.33 -17.79
C PHE A 282 -13.70 4.36 -18.28
N GLY A 283 -13.49 3.77 -19.46
CA GLY A 283 -14.44 2.85 -20.11
C GLY A 283 -13.73 1.65 -20.74
N GLY A 284 -14.40 0.99 -21.69
CA GLY A 284 -13.83 -0.16 -22.41
C GLY A 284 -12.54 0.22 -23.13
N ASP A 285 -12.65 1.22 -24.01
CA ASP A 285 -11.63 1.84 -24.86
C ASP A 285 -11.38 3.32 -24.53
N GLU A 286 -12.06 3.84 -23.52
CA GLU A 286 -11.95 5.22 -23.06
C GLU A 286 -10.97 5.36 -21.90
N PHE A 287 -10.13 6.40 -21.97
CA PHE A 287 -9.20 6.79 -20.94
C PHE A 287 -9.47 8.23 -20.51
N ALA A 288 -9.09 8.53 -19.27
CA ALA A 288 -9.12 9.88 -18.76
C ALA A 288 -7.78 10.24 -18.13
N VAL A 289 -7.38 11.50 -18.22
CA VAL A 289 -6.21 12.03 -17.53
C VAL A 289 -6.64 13.23 -16.71
N LEU A 290 -6.27 13.24 -15.43
CA LEU A 290 -6.54 14.33 -14.50
C LEU A 290 -5.22 14.99 -14.10
N GLY A 291 -5.09 16.29 -14.37
CA GLY A 291 -3.88 17.06 -14.12
C GLY A 291 -4.10 18.24 -13.18
N ARG A 292 -3.02 18.66 -12.51
CA ARG A 292 -2.97 19.95 -11.79
C ARG A 292 -2.51 21.13 -12.67
N GLU A 293 -2.00 20.82 -13.85
CA GLU A 293 -1.62 21.84 -14.82
C GLU A 293 -2.88 22.46 -15.44
N THR A 294 -2.89 23.79 -15.55
CA THR A 294 -4.01 24.58 -16.08
C THR A 294 -3.60 25.46 -17.26
N ASP A 295 -2.30 25.53 -17.55
CA ASP A 295 -1.77 26.16 -18.75
C ASP A 295 -2.07 25.29 -19.97
N ARG A 296 -2.92 25.81 -20.86
CA ARG A 296 -3.35 25.14 -22.08
C ARG A 296 -2.18 24.77 -22.99
N GLN A 297 -1.14 25.61 -23.10
CA GLN A 297 0.00 25.32 -23.97
C GLN A 297 0.80 24.13 -23.48
N LYS A 298 0.94 23.99 -22.15
CA LYS A 298 1.62 22.83 -21.56
C LYS A 298 0.78 21.55 -21.69
N ILE A 299 -0.54 21.65 -21.53
CA ILE A 299 -1.45 20.52 -21.75
C ILE A 299 -1.34 20.05 -23.21
N GLU A 300 -1.36 20.98 -24.17
CA GLU A 300 -1.18 20.69 -25.60
C GLU A 300 0.18 20.07 -25.90
N SER A 301 1.26 20.55 -25.27
CA SER A 301 2.58 19.93 -25.40
C SER A 301 2.60 18.49 -24.88
N GLN A 302 1.92 18.18 -23.78
CA GLN A 302 1.83 16.81 -23.27
C GLN A 302 0.99 15.90 -24.17
N LEU A 303 -0.10 16.44 -24.72
CA LEU A 303 -0.92 15.75 -25.73
C LEU A 303 -0.10 15.43 -26.98
N GLN A 304 0.71 16.37 -27.45
CA GLN A 304 1.62 16.15 -28.58
C GLN A 304 2.61 15.01 -28.28
N ILE A 305 3.28 15.04 -27.13
CA ILE A 305 4.18 13.95 -26.70
C ILE A 305 3.45 12.59 -26.69
N MET A 306 2.21 12.56 -26.21
CA MET A 306 1.38 11.35 -26.22
C MET A 306 1.13 10.84 -27.64
N THR A 307 0.74 11.72 -28.56
CA THR A 307 0.50 11.33 -29.96
C THR A 307 1.78 10.85 -30.65
N GLU A 308 2.92 11.47 -30.37
CA GLU A 308 4.23 11.07 -30.91
C GLU A 308 4.66 9.70 -30.37
N ASN A 309 4.48 9.45 -29.07
CA ASN A 309 4.77 8.15 -28.45
C ASN A 309 3.88 7.03 -29.01
N LEU A 310 2.59 7.29 -29.20
CA LEU A 310 1.67 6.35 -29.84
C LEU A 310 2.08 6.06 -31.29
N ALA A 311 2.44 7.10 -32.06
CA ALA A 311 2.92 6.93 -33.43
C ALA A 311 4.23 6.13 -33.49
N ALA A 312 5.17 6.37 -32.58
CA ALA A 312 6.42 5.64 -32.50
C ALA A 312 6.21 4.16 -32.12
N LEU A 313 5.29 3.88 -31.19
CA LEU A 313 4.90 2.50 -30.87
C LEU A 313 4.23 1.83 -32.08
N ASN A 314 3.37 2.56 -32.81
CA ASN A 314 2.76 2.05 -34.03
C ASN A 314 3.80 1.73 -35.11
N ALA A 315 4.84 2.55 -35.27
CA ALA A 315 5.91 2.29 -36.24
C ALA A 315 6.71 1.01 -35.92
N ASN A 316 6.84 0.64 -34.65
CA ASN A 316 7.56 -0.56 -34.23
C ASN A 316 6.70 -1.83 -34.30
N ILE A 317 5.41 -1.72 -33.98
CA ILE A 317 4.49 -2.87 -33.84
C ILE A 317 3.61 -3.03 -35.09
N GLY A 318 3.47 -1.98 -35.90
CA GLY A 318 2.76 -1.93 -37.18
C GLY A 318 1.23 -1.91 -37.10
N LEU A 319 0.67 -1.71 -35.90
CA LEU A 319 -0.63 -2.27 -35.53
C LEU A 319 -1.39 -1.50 -34.42
N LEU A 320 -0.95 -0.29 -34.05
CA LEU A 320 -1.61 0.53 -33.04
C LEU A 320 -2.53 1.60 -33.65
N PRO A 321 -3.77 1.72 -33.16
CA PRO A 321 -4.71 2.74 -33.60
C PRO A 321 -4.29 4.14 -33.17
N THR A 322 -4.81 5.14 -33.87
CA THR A 322 -4.81 6.52 -33.39
C THR A 322 -5.79 6.67 -32.24
N VAL A 323 -5.69 7.80 -31.54
CA VAL A 323 -6.62 8.17 -30.48
C VAL A 323 -7.21 9.53 -30.78
N SER A 324 -8.49 9.68 -30.45
CA SER A 324 -9.17 10.97 -30.40
C SER A 324 -9.18 11.46 -28.96
N TYR A 325 -9.00 12.76 -28.77
CA TYR A 325 -8.94 13.35 -27.43
C TYR A 325 -9.57 14.74 -27.38
N GLY A 326 -9.98 15.14 -26.19
CA GLY A 326 -10.51 16.47 -25.86
C GLY A 326 -10.11 16.84 -24.45
N TYR A 327 -9.97 18.14 -24.16
CA TYR A 327 -9.56 18.57 -22.82
C TYR A 327 -10.31 19.81 -22.36
N SER A 328 -10.45 19.95 -21.04
CA SER A 328 -11.03 21.12 -20.39
C SER A 328 -10.20 21.50 -19.17
N VAL A 329 -10.28 22.77 -18.78
CA VAL A 329 -9.52 23.33 -17.66
C VAL A 329 -10.46 24.04 -16.70
N PHE A 330 -10.37 23.65 -15.43
CA PHE A 330 -11.01 24.33 -14.31
C PHE A 330 -10.01 25.24 -13.60
N HIS A 331 -10.30 26.53 -13.51
CA HIS A 331 -9.43 27.52 -12.87
C HIS A 331 -9.80 27.86 -11.41
N GLY A 332 -10.81 27.21 -10.82
CA GLY A 332 -11.37 27.60 -9.52
C GLY A 332 -12.40 28.73 -9.63
N GLY A 333 -13.34 28.83 -8.69
CA GLY A 333 -14.44 29.81 -8.71
C GLY A 333 -15.83 29.16 -8.54
N GLU A 334 -16.88 29.99 -8.43
CA GLU A 334 -18.26 29.67 -8.02
C GLU A 334 -18.80 28.27 -8.38
N ALA A 335 -19.61 27.72 -7.46
CA ALA A 335 -20.32 26.43 -7.49
C ALA A 335 -20.15 25.65 -8.82
N LEU A 336 -19.19 24.73 -8.81
CA LEU A 336 -18.90 23.82 -9.92
C LEU A 336 -20.16 23.14 -10.44
N ASP A 337 -20.31 23.14 -11.76
CA ASP A 337 -20.90 22.00 -12.44
C ASP A 337 -19.77 21.14 -13.02
N PHE A 338 -19.27 20.19 -12.24
CA PHE A 338 -18.31 19.18 -12.71
C PHE A 338 -18.82 18.51 -14.00
N GLN A 339 -20.13 18.31 -14.13
CA GLN A 339 -20.70 17.72 -15.33
C GLN A 339 -20.44 18.60 -16.55
N MET A 340 -20.43 19.93 -16.41
CA MET A 340 -20.12 20.84 -17.51
C MET A 340 -18.67 20.70 -17.98
N ILE A 341 -17.70 20.65 -17.06
CA ILE A 341 -16.27 20.55 -17.39
C ILE A 341 -15.94 19.20 -18.01
N PHE A 342 -16.49 18.14 -17.43
CA PHE A 342 -16.38 16.80 -17.98
C PHE A 342 -17.01 16.73 -19.38
N LYS A 343 -18.21 17.29 -19.54
CA LYS A 343 -18.93 17.35 -20.81
C LYS A 343 -18.17 18.15 -21.87
N GLU A 344 -17.50 19.23 -21.51
CA GLU A 344 -16.68 20.01 -22.45
C GLU A 344 -15.52 19.16 -23.01
N ALA A 345 -14.82 18.41 -22.16
CA ALA A 345 -13.74 17.52 -22.61
C ALA A 345 -14.28 16.36 -23.48
N ASP A 346 -15.43 15.80 -23.09
CA ASP A 346 -16.11 14.72 -23.82
C ASP A 346 -16.61 15.18 -25.21
N ASP A 347 -17.27 16.34 -25.27
CA ASP A 347 -17.78 16.92 -26.52
C ASP A 347 -16.63 17.24 -27.49
N GLN A 348 -15.48 17.74 -26.98
CA GLN A 348 -14.27 17.95 -27.80
C GLN A 348 -13.68 16.63 -28.32
N MET A 349 -13.61 15.60 -27.47
CA MET A 349 -13.14 14.27 -27.88
C MET A 349 -14.04 13.68 -28.96
N TYR A 350 -15.36 13.82 -28.80
CA TYR A 350 -16.33 13.36 -29.80
C TYR A 350 -16.17 14.09 -31.13
N GLU A 351 -15.92 15.40 -31.11
CA GLU A 351 -15.63 16.18 -32.32
C GLU A 351 -14.32 15.73 -32.98
N SER A 352 -13.26 15.49 -32.20
CA SER A 352 -12.01 14.91 -32.71
C SER A 352 -12.26 13.59 -33.43
N LYS A 353 -13.05 12.70 -32.82
CA LYS A 353 -13.41 11.38 -33.38
C LYS A 353 -14.22 11.50 -34.66
N ARG A 354 -15.12 12.48 -34.73
CA ARG A 354 -15.89 12.78 -35.94
C ARG A 354 -15.00 13.27 -37.08
N LEU A 355 -14.07 14.19 -36.80
CA LEU A 355 -13.12 14.71 -37.79
C LEU A 355 -12.15 13.65 -38.29
N TYR A 356 -11.71 12.74 -37.41
CA TYR A 356 -10.88 11.60 -37.80
C TYR A 356 -11.61 10.69 -38.80
N LYS A 357 -12.86 10.31 -38.49
CA LYS A 357 -13.69 9.49 -39.40
C LYS A 357 -13.98 10.16 -40.74
N ALA A 358 -14.06 11.48 -40.79
CA ALA A 358 -14.28 12.22 -42.03
C ALA A 358 -13.04 12.27 -42.95
N LYS A 359 -11.85 11.95 -42.44
CA LYS A 359 -10.59 11.95 -43.19
C LYS A 359 -10.22 10.57 -43.76
N GLN A 360 -10.90 9.51 -43.32
CA GLN A 360 -10.79 8.15 -43.88
C GLN A 360 -11.70 8.00 -45.09
#